data_AF-A0A368SXR7-F1
#
_entry.id   AF-A0A368SXR7-F1
#
_cell.length_a   1.000
_cell.length_b   1.000
_cell.length_c   1.000
_cell.angle_alpha   90.00
_cell.angle_beta   90.00
_cell.angle_gamma   90.00
#
_symmetry.space_group_name_H-M   'P 1'
#
loop_
_entity.id
_entity.type
_entity.pdbx_description
1 polymer ?
#
loop_
_entity_poly.entity_id
_entity_poly.type
_entity_poly.pdbx_seq_one_letter_code
_entity_poly.pdbx_strand_id
1 'polypeptide(L)' 'VLDEIAVAAEEVAKAEGVAANGFRLVFNTGPGAGQTVFHVHGHLLGGRGLEWPPG' A
#
# COMPACT_ATOMS: atom_id res chain seq x y z
N VAL A 1 10.03 8.60 8.75
CA VAL A 1 8.80 8.96 8.00
C VAL A 1 8.30 7.86 7.07
N LEU A 2 8.99 7.47 5.97
CA LEU A 2 8.47 6.39 5.10
C LEU A 2 8.47 5.02 5.78
N ASP A 3 9.49 4.77 6.61
CA ASP A 3 9.59 3.62 7.51
C ASP A 3 8.42 3.56 8.50
N GLU A 4 8.06 4.70 9.12
CA GLU A 4 6.91 4.78 10.03
C GLU A 4 5.59 4.44 9.31
N ILE A 5 5.40 4.91 8.07
CA ILE A 5 4.22 4.55 7.27
C ILE A 5 4.21 3.05 6.94
N ALA A 6 5.36 2.46 6.62
CA ALA A 6 5.45 1.03 6.32
C ALA A 6 5.11 0.16 7.55
N VAL A 7 5.58 0.55 8.73
CA VAL A 7 5.24 -0.10 10.00
C VAL A 7 3.74 0.02 10.29
N ALA A 8 3.19 1.23 10.20
CA ALA A 8 1.75 1.46 10.39
C ALA A 8 0.89 0.67 9.39
N ALA A 9 1.34 0.56 8.14
CA ALA A 9 0.67 -0.26 7.13
C ALA A 9 0.67 -1.75 7.52
N GLU A 10 1.78 -2.30 8.02
CA GLU A 10 1.81 -3.68 8.50
C GLU A 10 0.85 -3.92 9.68
N GLU A 11 0.76 -2.97 10.62
CA GLU A 11 -0.18 -3.02 11.74
C GLU A 11 -1.64 -3.03 11.25
N VAL A 12 -1.98 -2.17 10.30
CA VAL A 12 -3.30 -2.17 9.65
C VAL A 12 -3.55 -3.48 8.89
N ALA A 13 -2.57 -4.01 8.16
CA ALA A 13 -2.72 -5.28 7.46
C ALA A 13 -3.05 -6.44 8.42
N LYS A 14 -2.44 -6.44 9.62
CA LYS A 14 -2.72 -7.41 10.67
C LYS A 14 -4.13 -7.22 11.23
N ALA A 15 -4.52 -5.99 11.54
CA ALA A 15 -5.84 -5.65 12.08
C ALA A 15 -6.97 -6.03 11.11
N GLU A 16 -6.77 -5.83 9.82
CA GLU A 16 -7.74 -6.16 8.76
C GLU A 16 -7.67 -7.63 8.30
N GLY A 17 -6.81 -8.46 8.93
CA GLY A 17 -6.70 -9.89 8.63
C GLY A 17 -6.10 -10.22 7.26
N VAL A 18 -5.48 -9.26 6.57
CA VAL A 18 -4.89 -9.45 5.24
C VAL A 18 -3.39 -9.76 5.28
N ALA A 19 -2.73 -9.59 6.42
CA ALA A 19 -1.28 -9.81 6.55
C ALA A 19 -0.82 -11.25 6.21
N ALA A 20 -1.59 -12.27 6.61
CA ALA A 20 -1.17 -13.67 6.50
C ALA A 20 -1.02 -14.16 5.04
N ASN A 21 -1.85 -13.65 4.14
CA ASN A 21 -1.84 -14.03 2.71
C ASN A 21 -1.04 -13.03 1.85
N GLY A 22 -0.37 -12.07 2.48
CA GLY A 22 0.35 -10.99 1.83
C GLY A 22 -0.51 -9.78 1.48
N PHE A 23 0.15 -8.63 1.40
CA PHE A 23 -0.42 -7.36 0.99
C PHE A 23 0.61 -6.59 0.15
N ARG A 24 0.15 -5.58 -0.59
CA ARG A 24 1.01 -4.67 -1.36
C ARG A 24 0.88 -3.27 -0.80
N LEU A 25 2.01 -2.61 -0.57
CA LEU A 25 2.09 -1.19 -0.27
C LEU A 25 2.51 -0.44 -1.53
N VAL A 26 1.76 0.58 -1.94
CA VAL A 26 2.04 1.38 -3.14
C VAL A 26 2.12 2.85 -2.79
N PHE A 27 3.18 3.51 -3.25
CA PHE A 27 3.33 4.97 -3.19
C PHE A 27 3.45 5.50 -4.61
N ASN A 28 2.56 6.42 -4.99
CA ASN A 28 2.56 7.03 -6.30
C ASN A 28 3.24 8.40 -6.24
N THR A 29 4.21 8.63 -7.13
CA THR A 29 4.90 9.92 -7.26
C THR A 29 4.62 10.51 -8.64
N GLY A 30 3.89 11.61 -8.67
CA GLY A 30 3.50 12.31 -9.88
C GLY A 30 2.26 11.74 -10.58
N PRO A 31 1.65 12.53 -11.49
CA PRO A 31 0.38 12.17 -12.13
C PRO A 31 0.49 10.94 -13.04
N GLY A 32 1.67 10.70 -13.65
CA GLY A 32 1.91 9.52 -14.49
C GLY A 32 1.90 8.20 -13.73
N ALA A 33 2.15 8.23 -12.42
CA ALA A 33 2.00 7.09 -11.52
C ALA A 33 0.59 7.00 -10.89
N GLY A 34 -0.34 7.87 -11.30
CA GLY A 34 -1.69 7.91 -10.74
C GLY A 34 -1.84 8.69 -9.43
N GLN A 35 -0.87 9.55 -9.06
CA GLN A 35 -1.04 10.44 -7.90
C GLN A 35 -2.05 11.55 -8.21
N THR A 36 -3.17 11.57 -7.49
CA THR A 36 -4.23 12.61 -7.61
C THR A 36 -4.27 13.56 -6.43
N VAL A 37 -3.82 13.12 -5.25
CA VAL A 37 -3.65 13.94 -4.04
C VAL A 37 -2.16 14.17 -3.78
N PHE A 38 -1.72 15.43 -3.82
CA PHE A 38 -0.30 15.81 -3.70
C PHE A 38 0.15 15.95 -2.24
N HIS A 39 -0.06 14.88 -1.47
CA HIS A 39 0.49 14.64 -0.13
C HIS A 39 0.96 13.18 -0.14
N VAL A 40 2.14 12.87 0.42
CA VAL A 40 2.60 11.48 0.56
C VAL A 40 1.53 10.63 1.26
N HIS A 41 1.10 9.56 0.60
CA HIS A 41 0.20 8.55 1.15
C HIS A 41 0.54 7.18 0.57
N GLY A 42 0.42 6.14 1.40
CA GLY A 42 0.60 4.76 0.98
C GLY A 42 -0.75 4.07 0.81
N HIS A 43 -0.95 3.37 -0.30
CA HIS A 43 -2.07 2.46 -0.48
C HIS A 43 -1.70 1.08 0.04
N LEU A 44 -2.49 0.55 0.97
CA LEU A 44 -2.42 -0.85 1.40
C LEU A 44 -3.51 -1.63 0.67
N LEU A 45 -3.11 -2.64 -0.12
CA LEU A 45 -4.02 -3.52 -0.84
C LEU A 45 -3.82 -4.96 -0.36
N GLY A 46 -4.92 -5.65 -0.04
CA GLY A 46 -4.90 -7.04 0.44
C GLY A 46 -6.25 -7.71 0.26
N GLY A 47 -6.39 -8.93 0.80
CA GLY A 47 -7.64 -9.69 0.79
C GLY A 47 -7.93 -10.48 -0.50
N ARG A 48 -7.03 -10.43 -1.49
CA ARG A 48 -7.10 -11.21 -2.73
C ARG A 48 -5.70 -11.39 -3.33
N GLY A 49 -5.59 -12.27 -4.33
CA GLY A 49 -4.40 -12.34 -5.18
C GLY A 49 -4.17 -11.01 -5.91
N LEU A 50 -2.94 -10.50 -5.87
CA LEU A 50 -2.51 -9.29 -6.57
C LEU A 50 -1.59 -9.68 -7.72
N GLU A 51 -1.96 -9.29 -8.93
CA GLU A 51 -1.22 -9.65 -10.13
C GLU A 51 0.01 -8.75 -10.36
N TRP A 52 0.80 -9.14 -11.35
CA TRP A 52 1.96 -8.42 -11.86
C TRP A 52 1.83 -8.28 -13.40
N PRO A 53 2.09 -7.09 -13.99
CA PRO A 53 2.58 -5.86 -13.36
C PRO A 53 1.53 -5.17 -12.46
N PRO A 54 1.96 -4.33 -11.51
CA PRO A 54 1.10 -3.71 -10.50
C PRO A 54 0.39 -2.46 -11.03
N GLY A 55 -0.20 -2.57 -12.22
CA GLY A 55 -0.51 -1.41 -13.07
C GLY A 55 0.64 -1.09 -14.01
#